data_AF-A0A821C9F2-F1
#
_entry.id   AF-A0A821C9F2-F1
#
_cell.length_a   1.000
_cell.length_b   1.000
_cell.length_c   1.000
_cell.angle_alpha   90.00
_cell.angle_beta   90.00
_cell.angle_gamma   90.00
#
_symmetry.space_group_name_H-M   'P 1'
#
loop_
_entity.id
_entity.type
_entity.pdbx_description
1 polymer ?
#
loop_
_entity_poly.entity_id
_entity_poly.type
_entity_poly.pdbx_seq_one_letter_code
_entity_poly.pdbx_strand_id
1 'polypeptide(L)'
;MARMRHLLSILSIILFIKIIHSEVTFDSICSPDVEVSGMSSTDGNDEYSIDVSESRFSSDDEISVYLRQVRPNYGINEFVVAAFDHDGNVVGRFDDPQIGNLDVKHHTCSNGATAVYADQVDSRGYREIPLKWIASGVHQNLDEITFRAAVVSNRQLYRVKAAPLKRRLPPGANPYSHDQSINIDHCGETQGCLIVPQQCHNSAKCEYVLSWQGLDENKAKFHIVARVQGFAGVGFSKDERRGDDQVILCAKDTQGHVNVYNMFVSVQNPQYVFRGRPSYGLRDAEGYSNGSHIICKFEKDLSPHTDDLVENDGRNQGRIDQDKLVDLRQPHYMYPIFSEADLSTPQGMRIPFQDISIVDNHPVNFQRRLLQKSHPAAGSVLAKIHAILNIIAWVLLASAGVMVARYFDSIWPEYERRVIDNTGAVTVEQVPIRRPFSYFTIVPPIMGIVAILTWIAFFCILFELNWQWTHGTHHMWHSILGVIVLVCAFLAPIIGVLRPAFRTKAYCVWYWIHWLIVSLAHCLAIPVIFLGMDNRRLDLWTWCSWLLFGWCIFHFIVQLIFEIHACCYVRREYEHVEQGDPYLEKKAGQHLRREHVPGETWKPALLGIYLFVTLIVVIILILAIIFYQGY
;
A
#
# COMPACT_ATOMS: atom_id res chain seq x y z
N MET A 1 37.92 -10.25 -12.02
CA MET A 1 36.68 -9.58 -12.49
C MET A 1 35.48 -10.54 -12.59
N ALA A 2 35.56 -11.70 -13.28
CA ALA A 2 34.45 -12.67 -13.36
C ALA A 2 33.97 -13.21 -11.99
N ARG A 3 34.90 -13.63 -11.09
CA ARG A 3 34.55 -14.11 -9.73
C ARG A 3 33.83 -13.08 -8.84
N MET A 4 34.13 -11.79 -9.00
CA MET A 4 33.52 -10.69 -8.21
C MET A 4 32.13 -10.32 -8.74
N ARG A 5 31.89 -10.53 -10.05
CA ARG A 5 30.58 -10.38 -10.71
C ARG A 5 29.54 -11.37 -10.18
N HIS A 6 29.95 -12.62 -9.95
CA HIS A 6 29.08 -13.67 -9.41
C HIS A 6 28.76 -13.43 -7.93
N LEU A 7 29.76 -13.07 -7.12
CA LEU A 7 29.55 -12.74 -5.71
C LEU A 7 28.58 -11.58 -5.50
N LEU A 8 28.60 -10.56 -6.36
CA LEU A 8 27.72 -9.40 -6.25
C LEU A 8 26.30 -9.66 -6.78
N SER A 9 26.12 -10.49 -7.82
CA SER A 9 24.78 -10.96 -8.21
C SER A 9 24.18 -11.83 -7.11
N ILE A 10 24.97 -12.74 -6.53
CA ILE A 10 24.54 -13.60 -5.42
C ILE A 10 24.25 -12.76 -4.17
N LEU A 11 25.02 -11.71 -3.87
CA LEU A 11 24.72 -10.79 -2.75
C LEU A 11 23.42 -10.01 -2.96
N SER A 12 23.17 -9.52 -4.17
CA SER A 12 21.90 -8.86 -4.54
C SER A 12 20.71 -9.80 -4.36
N ILE A 13 20.92 -11.10 -4.62
CA ILE A 13 19.92 -12.17 -4.47
C ILE A 13 19.73 -12.53 -3.00
N ILE A 14 20.80 -12.59 -2.20
CA ILE A 14 20.73 -12.85 -0.76
C ILE A 14 20.07 -11.69 -0.02
N LEU A 15 20.30 -10.43 -0.43
CA LEU A 15 19.58 -9.27 0.09
C LEU A 15 18.07 -9.34 -0.18
N PHE A 16 17.66 -9.93 -1.30
CA PHE A 16 16.25 -10.15 -1.64
C PHE A 16 15.60 -11.24 -0.76
N ILE A 17 16.34 -12.27 -0.39
CA ILE A 17 15.87 -13.39 0.46
C ILE A 17 15.92 -13.02 1.96
N LYS A 18 16.90 -12.21 2.38
CA LYS A 18 17.10 -11.85 3.80
C LYS A 18 16.07 -10.82 4.33
N ILE A 19 15.27 -10.22 3.45
CA ILE A 19 14.11 -9.40 3.83
C ILE A 19 12.94 -10.27 4.35
N ILE A 20 13.02 -11.61 4.23
CA ILE A 20 11.91 -12.54 4.49
C ILE A 20 12.04 -13.31 5.82
N HIS A 21 13.05 -13.09 6.67
CA HIS A 21 13.17 -13.83 7.95
C HIS A 21 13.50 -12.90 9.14
N SER A 22 12.62 -12.85 10.15
CA SER A 22 12.86 -12.25 11.46
C SER A 22 12.77 -13.28 12.60
N GLU A 23 13.47 -12.98 13.69
CA GLU A 23 13.59 -13.73 14.95
C GLU A 23 12.24 -13.95 15.66
N VAL A 24 12.19 -14.81 16.70
CA VAL A 24 10.97 -15.11 17.47
C VAL A 24 10.46 -13.84 18.14
N THR A 25 9.49 -13.23 17.47
CA THR A 25 8.65 -12.15 17.96
C THR A 25 7.30 -12.75 18.34
N PHE A 26 6.67 -12.25 19.40
CA PHE A 26 5.22 -12.40 19.50
C PHE A 26 4.63 -11.65 18.31
N ASP A 27 4.28 -12.38 17.25
CA ASP A 27 3.91 -11.79 15.97
C ASP A 27 2.61 -10.98 16.07
N SER A 28 1.85 -11.17 17.15
CA SER A 28 0.50 -10.63 17.32
C SER A 28 0.06 -10.42 18.80
N ILE A 29 0.80 -9.60 19.58
CA ILE A 29 0.47 -9.30 21.00
C ILE A 29 -0.97 -8.78 21.20
N CYS A 30 -1.46 -7.97 20.26
CA CYS A 30 -2.81 -7.39 20.29
C CYS A 30 -3.87 -8.24 19.57
N SER A 31 -3.53 -9.46 19.15
CA SER A 31 -4.47 -10.36 18.48
C SER A 31 -5.20 -11.26 19.48
N PRO A 32 -6.49 -11.57 19.26
CA PRO A 32 -7.22 -12.56 20.02
C PRO A 32 -6.61 -13.97 19.93
N ASP A 33 -5.85 -14.23 18.86
CA ASP A 33 -5.13 -15.47 18.58
C ASP A 33 -3.63 -15.19 18.55
N VAL A 34 -3.04 -15.02 19.74
CA VAL A 34 -1.59 -14.84 19.88
C VAL A 34 -0.87 -16.04 19.25
N GLU A 35 -0.02 -15.78 18.26
CA GLU A 35 0.83 -16.78 17.61
C GLU A 35 2.30 -16.55 17.98
N VAL A 36 3.02 -17.66 18.15
CA VAL A 36 4.46 -17.67 18.39
C VAL A 36 5.09 -18.52 17.31
N SER A 37 5.91 -17.90 16.46
CA SER A 37 6.60 -18.57 15.36
C SER A 37 7.33 -19.84 15.84
N GLY A 38 6.95 -21.00 15.28
CA GLY A 38 7.57 -22.29 15.56
C GLY A 38 7.01 -23.09 16.75
N MET A 39 5.88 -22.69 17.36
CA MET A 39 5.23 -23.42 18.47
C MET A 39 3.82 -23.93 18.13
N SER A 40 3.44 -25.09 18.68
CA SER A 40 2.07 -25.63 18.61
C SER A 40 1.20 -25.08 19.74
N SER A 41 -0.06 -24.71 19.43
CA SER A 41 -1.02 -24.22 20.42
C SER A 41 -1.86 -25.35 21.02
N THR A 42 -2.08 -25.28 22.34
CA THR A 42 -2.97 -26.19 23.09
C THR A 42 -3.95 -25.37 23.94
N ASP A 43 -5.17 -25.88 24.15
CA ASP A 43 -6.11 -25.31 25.13
C ASP A 43 -5.53 -25.48 26.54
N GLY A 44 -5.34 -24.36 27.24
CA GLY A 44 -4.60 -24.27 28.50
C GLY A 44 -5.44 -24.33 29.76
N ASN A 45 -6.78 -24.42 29.64
CA ASN A 45 -7.70 -24.27 30.78
C ASN A 45 -7.52 -25.33 31.90
N ASP A 46 -6.81 -26.42 31.60
CA ASP A 46 -6.47 -27.49 32.55
C ASP A 46 -5.17 -27.25 33.33
N GLU A 47 -4.29 -26.38 32.81
CA GLU A 47 -2.94 -26.10 33.36
C GLU A 47 -2.85 -24.70 33.97
N TYR A 48 -3.56 -23.73 33.40
CA TYR A 48 -3.59 -22.33 33.82
C TYR A 48 -5.04 -21.79 33.84
N SER A 49 -5.32 -20.77 34.65
CA SER A 49 -6.61 -20.07 34.69
C SER A 49 -6.41 -18.56 34.75
N ILE A 50 -7.37 -17.82 34.19
CA ILE A 50 -7.44 -16.37 34.32
C ILE A 50 -8.79 -15.98 34.95
N ASP A 51 -8.71 -15.34 36.11
CA ASP A 51 -9.86 -14.96 36.92
C ASP A 51 -9.96 -13.44 37.06
N VAL A 52 -11.17 -12.93 37.24
CA VAL A 52 -11.44 -11.49 37.44
C VAL A 52 -12.18 -11.26 38.75
N SER A 53 -11.90 -10.13 39.39
CA SER A 53 -12.51 -9.75 40.67
C SER A 53 -13.99 -9.34 40.57
N GLU A 54 -14.43 -8.85 39.41
CA GLU A 54 -15.81 -8.43 39.18
C GLU A 54 -16.44 -9.11 37.96
N SER A 55 -17.76 -9.29 37.99
CA SER A 55 -18.56 -9.82 36.87
C SER A 55 -19.12 -8.74 35.93
N ARG A 56 -19.00 -7.47 36.33
CA ARG A 56 -19.56 -6.33 35.61
C ARG A 56 -18.62 -5.13 35.69
N PHE A 57 -18.64 -4.28 34.67
CA PHE A 57 -17.77 -3.10 34.61
C PHE A 57 -18.53 -1.85 34.15
N SER A 58 -18.02 -0.69 34.52
CA SER A 58 -18.37 0.66 34.05
C SER A 58 -17.12 1.35 33.50
N SER A 59 -17.29 2.52 32.85
CA SER A 59 -16.14 3.35 32.44
C SER A 59 -15.27 3.68 33.64
N ASP A 60 -13.95 3.54 33.45
CA ASP A 60 -12.91 3.85 34.43
C ASP A 60 -12.92 3.00 35.72
N ASP A 61 -13.68 1.90 35.76
CA ASP A 61 -13.59 0.91 36.84
C ASP A 61 -12.19 0.28 36.86
N GLU A 62 -11.63 0.09 38.07
CA GLU A 62 -10.40 -0.64 38.32
C GLU A 62 -10.75 -2.09 38.72
N ILE A 63 -10.37 -3.05 37.88
CA ILE A 63 -10.65 -4.48 38.06
C ILE A 63 -9.34 -5.24 38.21
N SER A 64 -9.24 -6.04 39.27
CA SER A 64 -8.12 -6.97 39.46
C SER A 64 -8.31 -8.23 38.63
N VAL A 65 -7.26 -8.64 37.92
CA VAL A 65 -7.17 -9.82 37.04
C VAL A 65 -6.06 -10.73 37.57
N TYR A 66 -6.34 -12.03 37.71
CA TYR A 66 -5.41 -13.00 38.30
C TYR A 66 -5.10 -14.10 37.29
N LEU A 67 -3.84 -14.19 36.84
CA LEU A 67 -3.37 -15.33 36.04
C LEU A 67 -2.73 -16.35 36.98
N ARG A 68 -3.28 -17.57 37.04
CA ARG A 68 -2.93 -18.60 38.01
C ARG A 68 -2.51 -19.90 37.37
N GLN A 69 -1.60 -20.58 38.05
CA GLN A 69 -1.24 -21.96 37.76
C GLN A 69 -2.24 -22.90 38.45
N VAL A 70 -2.89 -23.78 37.67
CA VAL A 70 -3.87 -24.75 38.16
C VAL A 70 -3.18 -26.07 38.56
N ARG A 71 -2.21 -26.55 37.76
CA ARG A 71 -1.42 -27.76 38.06
C ARG A 71 0.03 -27.44 38.37
N PRO A 72 0.66 -28.05 39.39
CA PRO A 72 1.96 -27.63 39.94
C PRO A 72 3.19 -28.01 39.08
N ASN A 73 3.04 -28.27 37.78
CA ASN A 73 4.14 -28.75 36.94
C ASN A 73 5.16 -27.66 36.56
N TYR A 74 4.69 -26.47 36.13
CA TYR A 74 5.55 -25.36 35.71
C TYR A 74 4.92 -23.99 36.01
N GLY A 75 5.63 -23.12 36.74
CA GLY A 75 5.15 -21.77 37.04
C GLY A 75 5.15 -20.85 35.82
N ILE A 76 4.50 -19.70 35.96
CA ILE A 76 4.30 -18.69 34.91
C ILE A 76 5.53 -17.79 34.85
N ASN A 77 6.15 -17.69 33.68
CA ASN A 77 7.34 -16.87 33.43
C ASN A 77 7.19 -16.05 32.14
N GLU A 78 6.73 -16.70 31.07
CA GLU A 78 6.47 -16.07 29.79
C GLU A 78 4.97 -16.06 29.51
N PHE A 79 4.39 -14.87 29.36
CA PHE A 79 2.96 -14.75 29.14
C PHE A 79 2.59 -13.43 28.44
N VAL A 80 1.37 -13.40 27.89
CA VAL A 80 0.68 -12.21 27.39
C VAL A 80 -0.73 -12.21 27.97
N VAL A 81 -1.21 -11.06 28.46
CA VAL A 81 -2.61 -10.86 28.89
C VAL A 81 -3.18 -9.59 28.23
N ALA A 82 -4.40 -9.71 27.73
CA ALA A 82 -5.17 -8.58 27.19
C ALA A 82 -6.68 -8.77 27.41
N ALA A 83 -7.41 -7.66 27.48
CA ALA A 83 -8.89 -7.67 27.48
C ALA A 83 -9.40 -7.39 26.07
N PHE A 84 -10.41 -8.12 25.63
CA PHE A 84 -10.93 -8.05 24.27
C PHE A 84 -12.43 -7.72 24.24
N ASP A 85 -12.86 -6.94 23.25
CA ASP A 85 -14.27 -6.79 22.90
C ASP A 85 -14.81 -8.00 22.07
N HIS A 86 -16.07 -7.92 21.63
CA HIS A 86 -16.69 -8.94 20.78
C HIS A 86 -15.99 -9.10 19.42
N ASP A 87 -15.44 -8.02 18.88
CA ASP A 87 -14.80 -7.96 17.57
C ASP A 87 -13.32 -8.38 17.62
N GLY A 88 -12.78 -8.63 18.82
CA GLY A 88 -11.40 -9.07 19.02
C GLY A 88 -10.39 -7.91 19.13
N ASN A 89 -10.84 -6.67 19.38
CA ASN A 89 -9.95 -5.55 19.65
C ASN A 89 -9.58 -5.49 21.14
N VAL A 90 -8.33 -5.10 21.43
CA VAL A 90 -7.88 -4.92 22.82
C VAL A 90 -8.54 -3.69 23.44
N VAL A 91 -9.04 -3.78 24.67
CA VAL A 91 -9.74 -2.68 25.35
C VAL A 91 -9.19 -2.41 26.75
N GLY A 92 -9.32 -1.17 27.21
CA GLY A 92 -8.85 -0.71 28.52
C GLY A 92 -7.32 -0.68 28.65
N ARG A 93 -6.87 -0.44 29.88
CA ARG A 93 -5.46 -0.22 30.20
C ARG A 93 -5.03 -1.03 31.41
N PHE A 94 -3.91 -1.73 31.34
CA PHE A 94 -3.30 -2.31 32.53
C PHE A 94 -2.47 -1.25 33.26
N ASP A 95 -2.63 -1.21 34.58
CA ASP A 95 -1.77 -0.45 35.49
C ASP A 95 -0.65 -1.37 36.00
N ASP A 96 0.49 -0.78 36.38
CA ASP A 96 1.76 -1.49 36.60
C ASP A 96 1.95 -1.90 38.08
N PRO A 97 1.70 -3.15 38.48
CA PRO A 97 2.25 -3.67 39.72
C PRO A 97 3.66 -4.18 39.45
N GLN A 98 4.67 -3.65 40.15
CA GLN A 98 5.96 -4.34 40.25
C GLN A 98 5.75 -5.70 40.94
N ILE A 99 5.83 -6.80 40.20
CA ILE A 99 5.67 -8.17 40.73
C ILE A 99 7.03 -8.78 41.02
N GLY A 100 7.63 -8.43 42.17
CA GLY A 100 8.91 -8.99 42.60
C GLY A 100 10.05 -8.69 41.62
N ASN A 101 10.67 -9.74 41.04
CA ASN A 101 11.75 -9.61 40.05
C ASN A 101 11.27 -9.83 38.60
N LEU A 102 9.96 -9.96 38.37
CA LEU A 102 9.40 -10.19 37.04
C LEU A 102 9.27 -8.86 36.29
N ASP A 103 10.01 -8.72 35.19
CA ASP A 103 9.95 -7.56 34.30
C ASP A 103 8.71 -7.65 33.39
N VAL A 104 7.58 -7.16 33.89
CA VAL A 104 6.33 -7.08 33.12
C VAL A 104 6.36 -5.82 32.26
N LYS A 105 6.20 -6.00 30.94
CA LYS A 105 6.25 -4.92 29.95
C LYS A 105 4.84 -4.63 29.44
N HIS A 106 4.58 -3.34 29.18
CA HIS A 106 3.37 -2.89 28.52
C HIS A 106 3.58 -2.80 27.00
N HIS A 107 2.58 -3.25 26.25
CA HIS A 107 2.50 -3.04 24.82
C HIS A 107 1.23 -2.26 24.50
N THR A 108 1.38 -1.08 23.91
CA THR A 108 0.24 -0.26 23.48
C THR A 108 -0.20 -0.67 22.08
N CYS A 109 -1.46 -1.09 21.97
CA CYS A 109 -2.09 -1.47 20.72
C CYS A 109 -2.48 -0.23 19.89
N SER A 110 -2.83 -0.45 18.62
CA SER A 110 -3.13 0.62 17.65
C SER A 110 -4.26 1.56 18.09
N ASN A 111 -5.18 1.08 18.93
CA ASN A 111 -6.30 1.83 19.49
C ASN A 111 -6.00 2.48 20.87
N GLY A 112 -4.74 2.49 21.30
CA GLY A 112 -4.30 3.09 22.57
C GLY A 112 -4.57 2.24 23.81
N ALA A 113 -5.30 1.12 23.68
CA ALA A 113 -5.44 0.12 24.73
C ALA A 113 -4.12 -0.61 24.95
N THR A 114 -3.92 -1.22 26.12
CA THR A 114 -2.66 -1.87 26.45
C THR A 114 -2.84 -3.36 26.71
N ALA A 115 -1.92 -4.17 26.17
CA ALA A 115 -1.66 -5.53 26.62
C ALA A 115 -0.44 -5.54 27.54
N VAL A 116 -0.32 -6.56 28.38
CA VAL A 116 0.88 -6.80 29.21
C VAL A 116 1.51 -8.12 28.84
N TYR A 117 2.84 -8.16 28.86
CA TYR A 117 3.58 -9.38 28.58
C TYR A 117 4.86 -9.47 29.41
N ALA A 118 5.34 -10.68 29.62
CA ALA A 118 6.65 -10.94 30.18
C ALA A 118 7.38 -11.98 29.31
N ASP A 119 8.67 -11.76 29.09
CA ASP A 119 9.54 -12.57 28.23
C ASP A 119 10.77 -13.11 28.99
N GLN A 120 10.80 -12.99 30.32
CA GLN A 120 11.94 -13.42 31.14
C GLN A 120 11.71 -14.79 31.79
N VAL A 121 12.70 -15.67 31.63
CA VAL A 121 12.71 -17.02 32.22
C VAL A 121 13.34 -16.98 33.62
N ASP A 122 12.54 -17.04 34.68
CA ASP A 122 13.04 -17.37 36.02
C ASP A 122 12.97 -18.89 36.28
N SER A 123 14.02 -19.42 36.92
CA SER A 123 14.17 -20.80 37.36
C SER A 123 13.05 -21.34 38.26
N ARG A 124 12.28 -20.48 38.95
CA ARG A 124 11.27 -20.89 39.94
C ARG A 124 9.81 -20.75 39.50
N GLY A 125 9.50 -19.89 38.52
CA GLY A 125 8.13 -19.69 38.04
C GLY A 125 7.19 -19.03 39.07
N TYR A 126 6.31 -18.13 38.63
CA TYR A 126 5.29 -17.54 39.49
C TYR A 126 4.01 -18.39 39.50
N ARG A 127 3.41 -18.59 40.68
CA ARG A 127 2.14 -19.36 40.81
C ARG A 127 0.91 -18.54 40.48
N GLU A 128 0.97 -17.25 40.77
CA GLU A 128 -0.10 -16.29 40.56
C GLU A 128 0.53 -14.95 40.15
N ILE A 129 -0.05 -14.32 39.14
CA ILE A 129 0.34 -13.01 38.65
C ILE A 129 -0.87 -12.08 38.79
N PRO A 130 -0.89 -11.21 39.81
CA PRO A 130 -1.95 -10.22 39.99
C PRO A 130 -1.70 -9.02 39.05
N LEU A 131 -2.67 -8.74 38.20
CA LEU A 131 -2.67 -7.63 37.27
C LEU A 131 -3.82 -6.68 37.62
N LYS A 132 -3.61 -5.38 37.41
CA LYS A 132 -4.66 -4.37 37.55
C LYS A 132 -5.06 -3.86 36.19
N TRP A 133 -6.35 -3.88 35.89
CA TRP A 133 -6.90 -3.39 34.63
C TRP A 133 -7.90 -2.28 34.90
N ILE A 134 -7.79 -1.18 34.16
CA ILE A 134 -8.64 0.00 34.24
C ILE A 134 -9.46 0.06 32.95
N ALA A 135 -10.77 0.20 33.08
CA ALA A 135 -11.72 0.35 31.97
C ALA A 135 -11.65 1.75 31.31
N SER A 136 -10.44 2.27 31.09
CA SER A 136 -10.18 3.59 30.52
C SER A 136 -10.35 3.57 29.00
N GLY A 137 -11.11 4.51 28.46
CA GLY A 137 -11.44 4.54 27.02
C GLY A 137 -12.42 3.46 26.56
N VAL A 138 -13.08 2.76 27.49
CA VAL A 138 -14.10 1.74 27.18
C VAL A 138 -15.42 2.48 26.90
N HIS A 139 -15.76 2.65 25.62
CA HIS A 139 -16.93 3.40 25.16
C HIS A 139 -18.25 2.88 25.75
N GLN A 140 -19.24 3.77 25.92
CA GLN A 140 -20.60 3.45 26.41
C GLN A 140 -21.38 2.42 25.54
N ASN A 141 -20.80 1.96 24.44
CA ASN A 141 -21.37 1.04 23.46
C ASN A 141 -20.87 -0.41 23.61
N LEU A 142 -19.90 -0.69 24.49
CA LEU A 142 -19.39 -2.06 24.72
C LEU A 142 -20.25 -2.80 25.74
N ASP A 143 -20.97 -3.84 25.33
CA ASP A 143 -21.89 -4.58 26.20
C ASP A 143 -21.19 -5.66 27.03
N GLU A 144 -20.10 -6.22 26.51
CA GLU A 144 -19.37 -7.35 27.10
C GLU A 144 -17.87 -7.31 26.73
N ILE A 145 -17.01 -7.70 27.67
CA ILE A 145 -15.55 -7.85 27.46
C ILE A 145 -15.06 -9.19 27.98
N THR A 146 -13.98 -9.71 27.39
CA THR A 146 -13.37 -10.99 27.80
C THR A 146 -11.87 -10.86 27.94
N PHE A 147 -11.30 -11.28 29.08
CA PHE A 147 -9.85 -11.37 29.26
C PHE A 147 -9.33 -12.67 28.66
N ARG A 148 -8.22 -12.59 27.92
CA ARG A 148 -7.51 -13.75 27.39
C ARG A 148 -6.04 -13.67 27.78
N ALA A 149 -5.45 -14.82 28.02
CA ALA A 149 -4.03 -14.95 28.24
C ALA A 149 -3.42 -16.09 27.44
N ALA A 150 -2.16 -15.89 27.06
CA ALA A 150 -1.32 -16.88 26.42
C ALA A 150 -0.09 -17.08 27.30
N VAL A 151 0.18 -18.33 27.70
CA VAL A 151 1.31 -18.69 28.57
C VAL A 151 2.24 -19.62 27.79
N VAL A 152 3.52 -19.26 27.72
CA VAL A 152 4.55 -20.11 27.12
C VAL A 152 5.27 -20.86 28.24
N SER A 153 5.23 -22.18 28.16
CA SER A 153 5.87 -23.05 29.13
C SER A 153 6.40 -24.30 28.46
N ASN A 154 7.68 -24.63 28.71
CA ASN A 154 8.36 -25.79 28.13
C ASN A 154 8.20 -25.91 26.58
N ARG A 155 8.39 -24.79 25.86
CA ARG A 155 8.22 -24.70 24.39
C ARG A 155 6.83 -25.07 23.86
N GLN A 156 5.80 -24.95 24.70
CA GLN A 156 4.39 -25.10 24.33
C GLN A 156 3.61 -23.82 24.66
N LEU A 157 2.64 -23.49 23.82
CA LEU A 157 1.77 -22.32 23.98
C LEU A 157 0.40 -22.75 24.51
N TYR A 158 0.06 -22.29 25.71
CA TYR A 158 -1.21 -22.54 26.37
C TYR A 158 -2.10 -21.30 26.30
N ARG A 159 -3.34 -21.44 25.81
CA ARG A 159 -4.31 -20.33 25.73
C ARG A 159 -5.42 -20.50 26.76
N VAL A 160 -5.74 -19.43 27.48
CA VAL A 160 -6.79 -19.41 28.50
C VAL A 160 -7.67 -18.17 28.37
N LYS A 161 -8.93 -18.29 28.77
CA LYS A 161 -9.92 -17.21 28.68
C LYS A 161 -10.75 -17.11 29.96
N ALA A 162 -11.03 -15.89 30.39
CA ALA A 162 -11.87 -15.63 31.55
C ALA A 162 -13.35 -15.74 31.19
N ALA A 163 -14.21 -15.81 32.21
CA ALA A 163 -15.63 -15.56 32.02
C ALA A 163 -15.86 -14.10 31.58
N PRO A 164 -16.83 -13.83 30.69
CA PRO A 164 -17.06 -12.49 30.18
C PRO A 164 -17.66 -11.55 31.24
N LEU A 165 -17.19 -10.29 31.25
CA LEU A 165 -17.74 -9.24 32.10
C LEU A 165 -18.76 -8.42 31.31
N LYS A 166 -19.90 -8.11 31.94
CA LYS A 166 -20.99 -7.35 31.30
C LYS A 166 -21.04 -5.89 31.75
N ARG A 167 -21.44 -4.97 30.86
CA ARG A 167 -21.58 -3.55 31.22
C ARG A 167 -22.65 -3.32 32.29
N ARG A 168 -22.41 -2.37 33.20
CA ARG A 168 -23.45 -1.82 34.09
C ARG A 168 -24.30 -0.79 33.30
N LEU A 169 -25.57 -1.10 33.08
CA LEU A 169 -26.50 -0.18 32.40
C LEU A 169 -27.03 0.89 33.38
N PRO A 170 -27.10 2.18 32.97
CA PRO A 170 -27.83 3.19 33.74
C PRO A 170 -29.33 2.87 33.77
N PRO A 171 -30.04 3.14 34.87
CA PRO A 171 -31.48 2.93 34.93
C PRO A 171 -32.19 4.00 34.08
N GLY A 172 -32.73 3.61 32.91
CA GLY A 172 -33.70 4.42 32.16
C GLY A 172 -33.44 4.69 30.68
N ALA A 173 -32.40 4.14 30.03
CA ALA A 173 -32.19 4.31 28.59
C ALA A 173 -32.88 3.19 27.78
N ASN A 174 -33.85 3.55 26.93
CA ASN A 174 -34.52 2.66 25.99
C ASN A 174 -33.68 2.56 24.68
N PRO A 175 -33.48 1.36 24.09
CA PRO A 175 -32.61 1.18 22.93
C PRO A 175 -33.35 1.53 21.63
N TYR A 176 -33.07 2.70 21.05
CA TYR A 176 -33.33 2.93 19.63
C TYR A 176 -32.14 2.40 18.83
N SER A 177 -32.38 1.41 17.97
CA SER A 177 -31.41 0.95 16.97
C SER A 177 -31.11 2.10 16.01
N HIS A 178 -29.96 2.76 16.16
CA HIS A 178 -29.47 3.68 15.16
C HIS A 178 -29.19 2.89 13.89
N ASP A 179 -30.01 3.10 12.86
CA ASP A 179 -29.89 2.44 11.56
C ASP A 179 -28.50 2.75 10.96
N GLN A 180 -27.65 1.71 10.96
CA GLN A 180 -26.26 1.75 10.50
C GLN A 180 -26.13 1.60 8.99
N SER A 181 -27.25 1.52 8.28
CA SER A 181 -27.27 1.16 6.87
C SER A 181 -28.05 2.20 6.03
N ILE A 182 -27.46 2.60 4.92
CA ILE A 182 -28.21 3.26 3.84
C ILE A 182 -28.72 2.14 2.94
N ASN A 183 -30.03 2.10 2.67
CA ASN A 183 -30.57 1.15 1.71
C ASN A 183 -30.16 1.56 0.29
N ILE A 184 -29.13 0.91 -0.24
CA ILE A 184 -28.55 1.22 -1.56
C ILE A 184 -29.52 0.88 -2.71
N ASP A 185 -30.50 0.00 -2.49
CA ASP A 185 -31.44 -0.43 -3.54
C ASP A 185 -32.33 0.73 -4.02
N HIS A 186 -32.54 1.74 -3.17
CA HIS A 186 -33.33 2.93 -3.49
C HIS A 186 -32.53 4.01 -4.25
N CYS A 187 -31.23 3.80 -4.45
CA CYS A 187 -30.34 4.73 -5.15
C CYS A 187 -30.65 4.79 -6.65
N GLY A 188 -30.94 5.98 -7.16
CA GLY A 188 -31.34 6.20 -8.55
C GLY A 188 -32.86 6.18 -8.79
N GLU A 189 -33.64 5.83 -7.76
CA GLU A 189 -35.11 5.80 -7.82
C GLU A 189 -35.72 6.86 -6.89
N THR A 190 -35.51 6.72 -5.57
CA THR A 190 -36.11 7.60 -4.55
C THR A 190 -35.09 8.39 -3.74
N GLN A 191 -33.79 8.10 -3.90
CA GLN A 191 -32.68 8.89 -3.38
C GLN A 191 -31.52 8.92 -4.38
N GLY A 192 -30.76 10.02 -4.39
CA GLY A 192 -29.47 10.07 -5.08
C GLY A 192 -28.38 9.50 -4.17
N CYS A 193 -27.38 8.84 -4.74
CA CYS A 193 -26.32 8.23 -3.95
C CYS A 193 -24.94 8.38 -4.60
N LEU A 194 -23.94 8.54 -3.74
CA LEU A 194 -22.52 8.50 -4.06
C LEU A 194 -21.90 7.41 -3.19
N ILE A 195 -21.35 6.37 -3.83
CA ILE A 195 -20.89 5.15 -3.18
C ILE A 195 -19.40 4.93 -3.50
N VAL A 196 -18.60 4.59 -2.50
CA VAL A 196 -17.17 4.29 -2.61
C VAL A 196 -16.85 2.98 -1.86
N PRO A 197 -16.22 1.99 -2.53
CA PRO A 197 -16.08 1.88 -3.98
C PRO A 197 -17.46 1.71 -4.64
N GLN A 198 -17.62 2.11 -5.91
CA GLN A 198 -18.93 2.12 -6.57
C GLN A 198 -19.62 0.76 -6.70
N GLN A 199 -18.85 -0.31 -6.60
CA GLN A 199 -19.25 -1.72 -6.66
C GLN A 199 -19.90 -2.24 -5.37
N CYS A 200 -20.05 -1.35 -4.39
CA CYS A 200 -20.50 -1.74 -3.08
C CYS A 200 -22.03 -1.85 -3.02
N HIS A 201 -22.51 -3.08 -2.91
CA HIS A 201 -23.95 -3.38 -2.80
C HIS A 201 -24.47 -3.37 -1.35
N ASN A 202 -23.57 -3.41 -0.37
CA ASN A 202 -23.93 -3.43 1.05
C ASN A 202 -23.30 -2.22 1.74
N SER A 203 -24.12 -1.25 2.14
CA SER A 203 -23.67 0.01 2.74
C SER A 203 -22.79 -0.16 3.97
N ALA A 204 -22.97 -1.22 4.75
CA ALA A 204 -22.14 -1.53 5.91
C ALA A 204 -20.72 -2.03 5.55
N LYS A 205 -20.46 -2.39 4.29
CA LYS A 205 -19.15 -2.83 3.80
C LYS A 205 -18.45 -1.79 2.93
N CYS A 206 -19.12 -0.70 2.57
CA CYS A 206 -18.54 0.34 1.74
C CYS A 206 -17.57 1.19 2.54
N GLU A 207 -16.57 1.77 1.86
CA GLU A 207 -15.69 2.75 2.48
C GLU A 207 -16.45 4.05 2.78
N TYR A 208 -17.32 4.46 1.86
CA TYR A 208 -18.11 5.67 2.00
C TYR A 208 -19.41 5.56 1.21
N VAL A 209 -20.52 5.95 1.83
CA VAL A 209 -21.82 6.08 1.19
C VAL A 209 -22.41 7.41 1.60
N LEU A 210 -22.81 8.20 0.62
CA LEU A 210 -23.64 9.37 0.80
C LEU A 210 -24.94 9.15 0.05
N SER A 211 -26.08 9.32 0.72
CA SER A 211 -27.38 9.42 0.08
C SER A 211 -28.00 10.80 0.31
N TRP A 212 -28.71 11.32 -0.69
CA TRP A 212 -29.49 12.53 -0.55
C TRP A 212 -30.91 12.35 -1.11
N GLN A 213 -31.87 13.00 -0.46
CA GLN A 213 -33.28 12.98 -0.85
C GLN A 213 -33.87 14.37 -0.69
N GLY A 214 -34.59 14.85 -1.70
CA GLY A 214 -35.39 16.08 -1.57
C GLY A 214 -36.54 15.86 -0.60
N LEU A 215 -36.66 16.70 0.42
CA LEU A 215 -37.79 16.68 1.37
C LEU A 215 -38.95 17.54 0.87
N ASP A 216 -38.63 18.72 0.31
CA ASP A 216 -39.55 19.65 -0.32
C ASP A 216 -38.85 20.37 -1.50
N GLU A 217 -39.50 21.36 -2.12
CA GLU A 217 -38.92 22.10 -3.26
C GLU A 217 -37.66 22.92 -2.91
N ASN A 218 -37.39 23.12 -1.62
CA ASN A 218 -36.33 23.99 -1.11
C ASN A 218 -35.38 23.28 -0.13
N LYS A 219 -35.55 22.00 0.16
CA LYS A 219 -34.74 21.26 1.15
C LYS A 219 -34.35 19.87 0.68
N ALA A 220 -33.14 19.48 1.07
CA ALA A 220 -32.66 18.11 0.92
C ALA A 220 -32.10 17.57 2.23
N LYS A 221 -32.36 16.29 2.47
CA LYS A 221 -31.77 15.49 3.54
C LYS A 221 -30.57 14.74 3.01
N PHE A 222 -29.49 14.73 3.79
CA PHE A 222 -28.26 14.02 3.49
C PHE A 222 -27.98 13.00 4.60
N HIS A 223 -27.47 11.84 4.21
CA HIS A 223 -27.06 10.78 5.12
C HIS A 223 -25.73 10.20 4.64
N ILE A 224 -24.70 10.30 5.47
CA ILE A 224 -23.34 9.82 5.23
C ILE A 224 -23.08 8.64 6.15
N VAL A 225 -22.52 7.56 5.60
CA VAL A 225 -21.96 6.42 6.33
C VAL A 225 -20.57 6.17 5.76
N ALA A 226 -19.53 6.32 6.57
CA ALA A 226 -18.15 6.12 6.13
C ALA A 226 -17.41 5.21 7.09
N ARG A 227 -16.70 4.21 6.57
CA ARG A 227 -15.91 3.25 7.35
C ARG A 227 -14.54 3.84 7.71
N VAL A 228 -14.57 4.78 8.64
CA VAL A 228 -13.40 5.47 9.20
C VAL A 228 -13.65 5.81 10.66
N GLN A 229 -12.58 6.06 11.42
CA GLN A 229 -12.66 6.49 12.81
C GLN A 229 -12.49 8.00 13.00
N GLY A 230 -11.80 8.67 12.07
CA GLY A 230 -11.42 10.07 12.19
C GLY A 230 -12.53 11.05 11.84
N PHE A 231 -12.77 11.24 10.54
CA PHE A 231 -13.81 12.14 10.04
C PHE A 231 -14.39 11.70 8.70
N ALA A 232 -15.61 12.14 8.42
CA ALA A 232 -16.31 11.92 7.15
C ALA A 232 -17.14 13.15 6.75
N GLY A 233 -17.40 13.38 5.47
CA GLY A 233 -18.06 14.59 5.02
C GLY A 233 -18.22 14.64 3.51
N VAL A 234 -18.82 15.72 3.03
CA VAL A 234 -19.07 15.97 1.60
C VAL A 234 -18.68 17.40 1.23
N GLY A 235 -17.99 17.53 0.10
CA GLY A 235 -17.70 18.82 -0.53
C GLY A 235 -18.65 19.10 -1.70
N PHE A 236 -19.05 20.37 -1.84
CA PHE A 236 -19.87 20.88 -2.95
C PHE A 236 -19.07 21.89 -3.77
N SER A 237 -18.78 21.54 -5.02
CA SER A 237 -17.99 22.39 -5.92
C SER A 237 -18.78 22.87 -7.14
N LYS A 238 -18.41 24.04 -7.65
CA LYS A 238 -18.97 24.64 -8.87
C LYS A 238 -18.20 24.22 -10.13
N ASP A 239 -17.00 23.69 -9.98
CA ASP A 239 -16.17 23.23 -11.08
C ASP A 239 -15.60 21.83 -10.80
N GLU A 240 -14.81 21.30 -11.74
CA GLU A 240 -14.14 20.00 -11.60
C GLU A 240 -12.86 20.10 -10.75
N ARG A 241 -12.60 21.26 -10.15
CA ARG A 241 -11.41 21.52 -9.34
C ARG A 241 -11.78 21.43 -7.87
N ARG A 242 -10.76 21.15 -7.05
CA ARG A 242 -10.93 21.02 -5.60
C ARG A 242 -10.35 22.28 -4.95
N GLY A 243 -11.14 22.93 -4.12
CA GLY A 243 -10.73 24.12 -3.37
C GLY A 243 -11.61 25.33 -3.70
N ASP A 244 -11.78 26.20 -2.70
CA ASP A 244 -12.79 27.25 -2.65
C ASP A 244 -14.23 26.71 -2.63
N ASP A 245 -14.41 25.58 -1.94
CA ASP A 245 -15.68 24.85 -1.86
C ASP A 245 -16.29 24.89 -0.45
N GLN A 246 -17.62 24.76 -0.37
CA GLN A 246 -18.29 24.46 0.88
C GLN A 246 -18.18 22.97 1.20
N VAL A 247 -17.84 22.66 2.45
CA VAL A 247 -17.66 21.31 2.96
C VAL A 247 -18.50 21.13 4.21
N ILE A 248 -19.31 20.08 4.23
CA ILE A 248 -20.00 19.63 5.44
C ILE A 248 -19.23 18.43 5.99
N LEU A 249 -18.70 18.59 7.21
CA LEU A 249 -17.77 17.65 7.82
C LEU A 249 -18.32 17.13 9.15
N CYS A 250 -18.19 15.84 9.36
CA CYS A 250 -18.46 15.15 10.60
C CYS A 250 -17.18 14.69 11.24
N ALA A 251 -16.95 15.14 12.47
CA ALA A 251 -15.75 14.82 13.21
C ALA A 251 -16.06 14.71 14.70
N LYS A 252 -15.32 13.85 15.38
CA LYS A 252 -15.35 13.75 16.84
C LYS A 252 -14.85 15.05 17.47
N ASP A 253 -15.48 15.50 18.53
CA ASP A 253 -14.95 16.55 19.40
C ASP A 253 -13.97 15.98 20.44
N THR A 254 -13.46 16.84 21.31
CA THR A 254 -12.55 16.45 22.40
C THR A 254 -13.19 15.50 23.42
N GLN A 255 -14.51 15.35 23.41
CA GLN A 255 -15.29 14.45 24.27
C GLN A 255 -15.65 13.14 23.54
N GLY A 256 -15.26 12.99 22.27
CA GLY A 256 -15.54 11.82 21.45
C GLY A 256 -16.92 11.82 20.80
N HIS A 257 -17.69 12.91 20.91
CA HIS A 257 -18.98 13.03 20.26
C HIS A 257 -18.81 13.49 18.81
N VAL A 258 -19.48 12.82 17.87
CA VAL A 258 -19.42 13.23 16.45
C VAL A 258 -20.36 14.41 16.24
N ASN A 259 -19.80 15.54 15.85
CA ASN A 259 -20.56 16.75 15.51
C ASN A 259 -20.47 17.04 14.01
N VAL A 260 -21.52 17.68 13.48
CA VAL A 260 -21.59 18.11 12.07
C VAL A 260 -21.23 19.59 11.96
N TYR A 261 -20.24 19.88 11.12
CA TYR A 261 -19.65 21.19 10.93
C TYR A 261 -19.85 21.66 9.49
N ASN A 262 -20.27 22.91 9.32
CA ASN A 262 -20.34 23.59 8.04
C ASN A 262 -19.09 24.47 7.85
N MET A 263 -18.24 24.08 6.91
CA MET A 263 -16.95 24.69 6.65
C MET A 263 -16.86 25.17 5.20
N PHE A 264 -15.94 26.09 4.95
CA PHE A 264 -15.53 26.51 3.63
C PHE A 264 -14.02 26.34 3.53
N VAL A 265 -13.55 25.83 2.40
CA VAL A 265 -12.15 25.44 2.30
C VAL A 265 -11.48 26.07 1.10
N SER A 266 -10.62 27.05 1.38
CA SER A 266 -9.77 27.71 0.39
C SER A 266 -8.36 27.14 0.48
N VAL A 267 -7.87 26.56 -0.62
CA VAL A 267 -6.46 26.12 -0.78
C VAL A 267 -5.93 25.39 0.48
N GLN A 268 -6.66 24.34 0.91
CA GLN A 268 -6.35 23.46 2.06
C GLN A 268 -6.54 24.04 3.48
N ASN A 269 -6.99 25.28 3.63
CA ASN A 269 -7.32 25.87 4.93
C ASN A 269 -8.84 25.92 5.14
N PRO A 270 -9.43 24.95 5.87
CA PRO A 270 -10.83 25.00 6.22
C PRO A 270 -11.08 26.10 7.25
N GLN A 271 -12.17 26.83 7.04
CA GLN A 271 -12.67 27.84 7.94
C GLN A 271 -14.14 27.55 8.19
N TYR A 272 -14.60 27.72 9.43
CA TYR A 272 -16.03 27.70 9.69
C TYR A 272 -16.73 28.80 8.89
N VAL A 273 -17.85 28.44 8.25
CA VAL A 273 -18.71 29.43 7.59
C VAL A 273 -19.21 30.46 8.62
N PHE A 274 -19.48 30.00 9.84
CA PHE A 274 -19.79 30.86 10.98
C PHE A 274 -19.17 30.32 12.27
N ARG A 275 -18.27 31.09 12.90
CA ARG A 275 -17.54 30.65 14.11
C ARG A 275 -18.44 30.52 15.34
N GLY A 276 -19.48 31.34 15.46
CA GLY A 276 -20.39 31.34 16.61
C GLY A 276 -21.38 30.17 16.62
N ARG A 277 -21.68 29.59 15.45
CA ARG A 277 -22.49 28.36 15.30
C ARG A 277 -21.91 27.51 14.18
N PRO A 278 -21.05 26.53 14.49
CA PRO A 278 -20.35 25.73 13.48
C PRO A 278 -21.25 24.93 12.54
N SER A 279 -22.50 24.62 12.94
CA SER A 279 -23.50 23.93 12.11
C SER A 279 -24.48 24.90 11.40
N TYR A 280 -24.16 26.19 11.33
CA TYR A 280 -25.04 27.20 10.72
C TYR A 280 -25.46 26.82 9.30
N GLY A 281 -26.75 26.99 8.98
CA GLY A 281 -27.33 26.60 7.70
C GLY A 281 -27.65 25.11 7.55
N LEU A 282 -27.46 24.30 8.61
CA LEU A 282 -27.87 22.90 8.70
C LEU A 282 -28.99 22.75 9.75
N ARG A 283 -29.95 21.87 9.49
CA ARG A 283 -31.02 21.49 10.44
C ARG A 283 -30.95 19.99 10.74
N ASP A 284 -31.49 19.59 11.89
CA ASP A 284 -31.54 18.18 12.34
C ASP A 284 -30.21 17.45 12.14
N ALA A 285 -29.12 18.16 12.47
CA ALA A 285 -27.76 17.70 12.25
C ALA A 285 -27.33 16.78 13.40
N GLU A 286 -27.18 15.50 13.08
CA GLU A 286 -26.83 14.44 14.03
C GLU A 286 -25.60 13.70 13.52
N GLY A 287 -24.62 13.51 14.41
CA GLY A 287 -23.43 12.73 14.15
C GLY A 287 -23.31 11.58 15.14
N TYR A 288 -22.85 10.43 14.66
CA TYR A 288 -22.66 9.22 15.45
C TYR A 288 -21.40 8.48 15.02
N SER A 289 -20.80 7.73 15.94
CA SER A 289 -19.74 6.76 15.63
C SER A 289 -20.03 5.42 16.31
N ASN A 290 -19.92 4.32 15.55
CA ASN A 290 -19.93 2.95 16.10
C ASN A 290 -18.51 2.40 16.31
N GLY A 291 -17.47 3.25 16.30
CA GLY A 291 -16.08 2.84 16.41
C GLY A 291 -15.42 2.41 15.10
N SER A 292 -16.17 1.86 14.14
CA SER A 292 -15.66 1.49 12.81
C SER A 292 -16.14 2.40 11.68
N HIS A 293 -17.20 3.18 11.95
CA HIS A 293 -17.85 4.08 11.01
C HIS A 293 -18.17 5.42 11.67
N ILE A 294 -18.12 6.46 10.86
CA ILE A 294 -18.73 7.77 11.13
C ILE A 294 -20.04 7.83 10.34
N ILE A 295 -21.13 8.15 11.05
CA ILE A 295 -22.47 8.29 10.48
C ILE A 295 -22.97 9.69 10.74
N CYS A 296 -23.52 10.32 9.71
CA CYS A 296 -24.05 11.67 9.81
C CYS A 296 -25.32 11.89 9.04
N LYS A 297 -26.27 12.59 9.68
CA LYS A 297 -27.54 12.99 9.08
C LYS A 297 -27.68 14.49 9.25
N PHE A 298 -28.10 15.18 8.20
CA PHE A 298 -28.40 16.60 8.27
C PHE A 298 -29.34 17.02 7.15
N GLU A 299 -30.08 18.09 7.38
CA GLU A 299 -30.93 18.74 6.39
C GLU A 299 -30.33 20.08 5.99
N LYS A 300 -30.36 20.40 4.69
CA LYS A 300 -29.86 21.65 4.14
C LYS A 300 -30.88 22.27 3.20
N ASP A 301 -31.11 23.57 3.39
CA ASP A 301 -31.87 24.39 2.45
C ASP A 301 -31.08 24.51 1.12
N LEU A 302 -31.76 24.32 -0.01
CA LEU A 302 -31.20 24.36 -1.36
C LEU A 302 -30.73 25.78 -1.70
N SER A 303 -31.53 26.79 -1.35
CA SER A 303 -31.13 28.19 -1.39
C SER A 303 -30.44 28.54 -0.06
N PRO A 304 -29.32 29.29 -0.06
CA PRO A 304 -28.79 29.84 1.17
C PRO A 304 -29.84 30.76 1.81
N HIS A 305 -30.09 30.57 3.10
CA HIS A 305 -30.99 31.43 3.86
C HIS A 305 -30.26 32.73 4.24
N THR A 306 -30.76 33.86 3.77
CA THR A 306 -30.36 35.20 4.23
C THR A 306 -31.18 35.54 5.46
N ASP A 307 -30.67 35.21 6.65
CA ASP A 307 -31.19 35.84 7.86
C ASP A 307 -30.63 37.26 7.93
N ASP A 308 -31.42 38.24 7.49
CA ASP A 308 -31.13 39.68 7.60
C ASP A 308 -30.98 40.15 9.08
N LEU A 309 -31.14 39.26 10.05
CA LEU A 309 -31.14 39.54 11.49
C LEU A 309 -29.78 39.30 12.19
N VAL A 310 -28.75 38.80 11.50
CA VAL A 310 -27.43 38.53 12.13
C VAL A 310 -26.46 39.73 12.01
N GLU A 311 -26.92 40.88 11.52
CA GLU A 311 -26.05 42.05 11.32
C GLU A 311 -25.74 42.83 12.60
N ASN A 312 -26.36 42.53 13.76
CA ASN A 312 -26.23 43.37 14.97
C ASN A 312 -26.15 42.59 16.30
N ASP A 313 -25.19 41.68 16.47
CA ASP A 313 -24.70 41.36 17.82
C ASP A 313 -23.41 42.13 18.09
N GLY A 314 -23.50 43.19 18.89
CA GLY A 314 -22.42 44.11 19.27
C GLY A 314 -21.29 43.50 20.11
N ARG A 315 -21.05 42.19 19.98
CA ARG A 315 -20.04 41.41 20.73
C ARG A 315 -18.88 40.88 19.87
N ASN A 316 -18.72 41.33 18.63
CA ASN A 316 -17.64 40.89 17.74
C ASN A 316 -17.57 39.35 17.56
N GLN A 317 -18.70 38.65 17.57
CA GLN A 317 -18.77 37.20 17.27
C GLN A 317 -19.02 36.93 15.78
N GLY A 318 -18.08 37.39 14.93
CA GLY A 318 -17.86 36.87 13.57
C GLY A 318 -18.83 37.36 12.49
N ARG A 319 -18.27 37.85 11.38
CA ARG A 319 -18.97 38.12 10.12
C ARG A 319 -19.39 36.78 9.48
N ILE A 320 -20.69 36.60 9.16
CA ILE A 320 -21.13 35.52 8.29
C ILE A 320 -20.59 35.81 6.89
N ASP A 321 -19.85 34.87 6.34
CA ASP A 321 -19.35 34.98 4.97
C ASP A 321 -20.40 34.39 4.02
N GLN A 322 -21.42 35.20 3.69
CA GLN A 322 -22.57 34.75 2.89
C GLN A 322 -22.15 34.23 1.50
N ASP A 323 -21.04 34.75 0.95
CA ASP A 323 -20.48 34.32 -0.33
C ASP A 323 -19.94 32.87 -0.31
N LYS A 324 -19.76 32.29 0.89
CA LYS A 324 -19.26 30.93 1.11
C LYS A 324 -20.37 29.88 1.32
N LEU A 325 -21.64 30.28 1.36
CA LEU A 325 -22.77 29.35 1.38
C LEU A 325 -23.14 28.92 -0.05
N VAL A 326 -23.18 27.62 -0.30
CA VAL A 326 -23.52 27.07 -1.62
C VAL A 326 -25.03 27.05 -1.84
N ASP A 327 -25.44 27.54 -3.02
CA ASP A 327 -26.79 27.47 -3.58
C ASP A 327 -26.96 26.21 -4.44
N LEU A 328 -27.51 25.15 -3.84
CA LEU A 328 -27.74 23.85 -4.48
C LEU A 328 -28.87 23.89 -5.53
N ARG A 329 -29.51 25.04 -5.79
CA ARG A 329 -30.41 25.20 -6.94
C ARG A 329 -29.65 25.17 -8.27
N GLN A 330 -28.37 25.53 -8.25
CA GLN A 330 -27.47 25.37 -9.39
C GLN A 330 -26.82 23.97 -9.33
N PRO A 331 -26.44 23.39 -10.49
CA PRO A 331 -25.79 22.09 -10.52
C PRO A 331 -24.36 22.17 -9.92
N HIS A 332 -24.01 21.24 -9.03
CA HIS A 332 -22.72 21.20 -8.32
C HIS A 332 -22.09 19.81 -8.37
N TYR A 333 -20.76 19.76 -8.45
CA TYR A 333 -20.01 18.52 -8.27
C TYR A 333 -19.96 18.17 -6.78
N MET A 334 -20.05 16.87 -6.47
CA MET A 334 -19.97 16.35 -5.12
C MET A 334 -18.77 15.43 -4.97
N TYR A 335 -18.05 15.54 -3.85
CA TYR A 335 -16.93 14.65 -3.57
C TYR A 335 -16.89 14.21 -2.09
N PRO A 336 -16.54 12.94 -1.82
CA PRO A 336 -16.55 12.38 -0.48
C PRO A 336 -15.28 12.73 0.29
N ILE A 337 -15.38 13.25 1.52
CA ILE A 337 -14.22 13.61 2.33
C ILE A 337 -14.18 12.67 3.53
N PHE A 338 -13.19 11.78 3.64
CA PHE A 338 -13.08 10.89 4.80
C PHE A 338 -11.63 10.50 5.09
N SER A 339 -11.31 10.28 6.37
CA SER A 339 -9.98 9.91 6.82
C SER A 339 -10.01 9.21 8.18
N GLU A 340 -9.01 8.37 8.43
CA GLU A 340 -8.77 7.74 9.73
C GLU A 340 -8.13 8.68 10.76
N ALA A 341 -7.66 9.86 10.35
CA ALA A 341 -7.03 10.82 11.26
C ALA A 341 -8.07 11.47 12.19
N ASP A 342 -7.97 11.24 13.49
CA ASP A 342 -8.81 11.88 14.51
C ASP A 342 -8.57 13.40 14.58
N LEU A 343 -9.67 14.17 14.57
CA LEU A 343 -9.66 15.63 14.60
C LEU A 343 -9.99 16.13 16.01
N SER A 344 -9.00 16.33 16.87
CA SER A 344 -9.26 16.84 18.22
C SER A 344 -9.61 18.35 18.26
N THR A 345 -9.28 19.14 17.23
CA THR A 345 -9.70 20.56 17.12
C THR A 345 -9.85 21.01 15.65
N PRO A 346 -11.04 21.47 15.19
CA PRO A 346 -11.24 21.80 13.78
C PRO A 346 -10.71 23.18 13.33
N GLN A 347 -10.08 23.96 14.21
CA GLN A 347 -9.69 25.37 13.97
C GLN A 347 -8.25 25.59 13.47
N GLY A 348 -7.45 24.55 13.29
CA GLY A 348 -6.08 24.62 12.77
C GLY A 348 -5.79 23.57 11.68
N MET A 349 -6.84 23.11 11.01
CA MET A 349 -6.83 21.93 10.16
C MET A 349 -6.12 22.21 8.82
N ARG A 350 -5.36 21.22 8.32
CA ARG A 350 -5.12 21.03 6.89
C ARG A 350 -5.90 19.77 6.52
N ILE A 351 -7.01 19.90 5.82
CA ILE A 351 -7.69 18.71 5.28
C ILE A 351 -6.77 18.18 4.18
N PRO A 352 -6.27 16.93 4.26
CA PRO A 352 -5.56 16.33 3.16
C PRO A 352 -6.55 16.09 2.00
N PHE A 353 -6.76 17.11 1.16
CA PHE A 353 -7.65 17.03 -0.01
C PHE A 353 -7.14 16.13 -1.15
N GLN A 354 -5.92 15.60 -1.02
CA GLN A 354 -5.16 15.08 -2.15
C GLN A 354 -5.57 13.67 -2.63
N ASP A 355 -6.34 12.93 -1.84
CA ASP A 355 -6.72 11.54 -2.19
C ASP A 355 -8.18 11.34 -2.57
N ILE A 356 -8.99 12.40 -2.61
CA ILE A 356 -10.42 12.28 -2.87
C ILE A 356 -10.71 12.40 -4.36
N SER A 357 -10.80 11.29 -5.09
CA SER A 357 -11.31 11.31 -6.47
C SER A 357 -12.71 11.91 -6.51
N ILE A 358 -12.98 12.83 -7.44
CA ILE A 358 -14.35 13.25 -7.74
C ILE A 358 -15.05 12.00 -8.28
N VAL A 359 -15.96 11.46 -7.50
CA VAL A 359 -16.61 10.16 -7.80
C VAL A 359 -17.67 10.34 -8.90
N ASP A 360 -18.16 11.57 -9.09
CA ASP A 360 -19.15 11.93 -10.11
C ASP A 360 -18.60 13.00 -11.07
N ASN A 361 -18.32 12.62 -12.32
CA ASN A 361 -17.87 13.54 -13.38
C ASN A 361 -19.00 14.42 -13.94
N HIS A 362 -20.19 14.38 -13.33
CA HIS A 362 -21.33 15.20 -13.71
C HIS A 362 -21.86 16.02 -12.53
N PRO A 363 -22.23 17.29 -12.74
CA PRO A 363 -22.74 18.10 -11.67
C PRO A 363 -24.18 17.67 -11.34
N VAL A 364 -24.44 17.43 -10.05
CA VAL A 364 -25.72 16.99 -9.52
C VAL A 364 -26.69 18.16 -9.50
N ASN A 365 -27.87 17.96 -10.09
CA ASN A 365 -28.96 18.94 -10.03
C ASN A 365 -30.01 18.50 -9.01
N PHE A 366 -30.03 19.16 -7.85
CA PHE A 366 -30.93 18.85 -6.74
C PHE A 366 -32.41 19.23 -7.00
N GLN A 367 -32.70 19.96 -8.07
CA GLN A 367 -34.07 20.33 -8.47
C GLN A 367 -34.73 19.26 -9.36
N ARG A 368 -33.96 18.33 -9.96
CA ARG A 368 -34.53 17.27 -10.80
C ARG A 368 -34.97 16.08 -9.94
N ARG A 369 -36.19 15.61 -10.19
CA ARG A 369 -36.80 14.42 -9.56
C ARG A 369 -36.24 13.08 -10.09
N LEU A 370 -35.41 13.12 -11.13
CA LEU A 370 -34.68 11.96 -11.64
C LEU A 370 -33.39 11.86 -10.84
N LEU A 371 -33.40 10.95 -9.88
CA LEU A 371 -32.29 10.75 -8.96
C LEU A 371 -31.23 9.96 -9.70
N GLN A 372 -30.03 10.53 -9.79
CA GLN A 372 -28.95 9.97 -10.60
C GLN A 372 -28.19 8.95 -9.77
N LYS A 373 -28.04 7.73 -10.28
CA LYS A 373 -27.05 6.79 -9.79
C LYS A 373 -25.69 7.32 -10.24
N SER A 374 -24.75 7.50 -9.32
CA SER A 374 -23.38 7.91 -9.65
C SER A 374 -22.84 7.01 -10.76
N HIS A 375 -22.37 7.60 -11.86
CA HIS A 375 -21.72 6.86 -12.93
C HIS A 375 -20.31 6.43 -12.50
N PRO A 376 -19.80 5.27 -12.97
CA PRO A 376 -18.40 4.85 -12.77
C PRO A 376 -17.46 6.02 -12.93
N ALA A 377 -16.76 6.37 -11.84
CA ALA A 377 -15.50 7.07 -11.91
C ALA A 377 -14.66 6.25 -12.88
N ALA A 378 -14.51 6.75 -14.11
CA ALA A 378 -13.66 6.09 -15.09
C ALA A 378 -12.29 6.01 -14.44
N GLY A 379 -11.87 4.81 -14.00
CA GLY A 379 -10.55 4.62 -13.38
C GLY A 379 -9.54 5.33 -14.26
N SER A 380 -8.76 6.24 -13.66
CA SER A 380 -8.03 7.26 -14.39
C SER A 380 -7.36 6.66 -15.62
N VAL A 381 -7.82 7.10 -16.80
CA VAL A 381 -7.28 6.63 -18.09
C VAL A 381 -5.77 6.85 -18.12
N LEU A 382 -5.32 7.95 -17.51
CA LEU A 382 -3.93 8.33 -17.47
C LEU A 382 -3.10 7.49 -16.49
N ALA A 383 -3.69 7.10 -15.34
CA ALA A 383 -3.09 6.12 -14.43
C ALA A 383 -3.01 4.72 -15.06
N LYS A 384 -4.02 4.30 -15.82
CA LYS A 384 -4.01 3.05 -16.59
C LYS A 384 -2.91 3.06 -17.66
N ILE A 385 -2.78 4.16 -18.40
CA ILE A 385 -1.69 4.35 -19.38
C ILE A 385 -0.33 4.29 -18.67
N HIS A 386 -0.17 4.96 -17.53
CA HIS A 386 1.07 4.90 -16.72
C HIS A 386 1.44 3.45 -16.36
N ALA A 387 0.48 2.65 -15.88
CA ALA A 387 0.72 1.26 -15.52
C ALA A 387 1.09 0.38 -16.74
N ILE A 388 0.33 0.50 -17.84
CA ILE A 388 0.56 -0.26 -19.07
C ILE A 388 1.95 0.02 -19.65
N LEU A 389 2.34 1.30 -19.72
CA LEU A 389 3.65 1.70 -20.24
C LEU A 389 4.78 1.13 -19.38
N ASN A 390 4.67 1.16 -18.06
CA ASN A 390 5.70 0.61 -17.17
C ASN A 390 5.80 -0.92 -17.23
N ILE A 391 4.68 -1.64 -17.40
CA ILE A 391 4.71 -3.09 -17.59
C ILE A 391 5.43 -3.44 -18.90
N ILE A 392 5.12 -2.75 -20.01
CA ILE A 392 5.81 -2.96 -21.29
C ILE A 392 7.29 -2.61 -21.16
N ALA A 393 7.62 -1.49 -20.53
CA ALA A 393 8.99 -1.02 -20.39
C ALA A 393 9.85 -1.96 -19.54
N TRP A 394 9.40 -2.35 -18.36
CA TRP A 394 10.23 -3.06 -17.38
C TRP A 394 10.09 -4.58 -17.42
N VAL A 395 8.87 -5.09 -17.56
CA VAL A 395 8.61 -6.55 -17.58
C VAL A 395 9.06 -7.14 -18.92
N LEU A 396 8.73 -6.49 -20.04
CA LEU A 396 9.09 -6.99 -21.38
C LEU A 396 10.46 -6.49 -21.85
N LEU A 397 10.58 -5.18 -22.13
CA LEU A 397 11.70 -4.64 -22.89
C LEU A 397 13.02 -4.60 -22.08
N ALA A 398 12.99 -4.10 -20.84
CA ALA A 398 14.18 -4.01 -20.00
C ALA A 398 14.72 -5.42 -19.66
N SER A 399 13.83 -6.33 -19.27
CA SER A 399 14.20 -7.72 -18.98
C SER A 399 14.83 -8.43 -20.19
N ALA A 400 14.26 -8.26 -21.39
CA ALA A 400 14.84 -8.78 -22.63
C ALA A 400 16.20 -8.13 -22.93
N GLY A 401 16.30 -6.81 -22.83
CA GLY A 401 17.51 -6.05 -23.12
C GLY A 401 18.67 -6.41 -22.20
N VAL A 402 18.42 -6.58 -20.88
CA VAL A 402 19.45 -7.02 -19.93
C VAL A 402 19.93 -8.43 -20.26
N MET A 403 19.02 -9.34 -20.63
CA MET A 403 19.38 -10.72 -20.95
C MET A 403 20.24 -10.82 -22.21
N VAL A 404 19.87 -10.08 -23.27
CA VAL A 404 20.67 -9.96 -24.50
C VAL A 404 22.04 -9.34 -24.21
N ALA A 405 22.08 -8.26 -23.43
CA ALA A 405 23.33 -7.57 -23.09
C ALA A 405 24.31 -8.44 -22.28
N ARG A 406 23.81 -9.30 -21.40
CA ARG A 406 24.65 -10.11 -20.50
C ARG A 406 25.10 -11.43 -21.11
N TYR A 407 24.22 -12.15 -21.82
CA TYR A 407 24.44 -13.57 -22.14
C TYR A 407 24.65 -13.89 -23.61
N PHE A 408 24.30 -12.96 -24.48
CA PHE A 408 24.35 -13.16 -25.93
C PHE A 408 25.59 -12.54 -26.57
N ASP A 409 26.44 -11.82 -25.82
CA ASP A 409 27.67 -11.18 -26.32
C ASP A 409 28.55 -12.16 -27.11
N SER A 410 28.66 -13.41 -26.64
CA SER A 410 29.52 -14.44 -27.24
C SER A 410 29.00 -15.04 -28.56
N ILE A 411 27.73 -14.83 -28.92
CA ILE A 411 27.07 -15.51 -30.07
C ILE A 411 27.17 -14.67 -31.35
N TRP A 412 27.45 -13.37 -31.24
CA TRP A 412 27.42 -12.48 -32.39
C TRP A 412 28.72 -12.62 -33.20
N PRO A 413 28.62 -12.86 -34.52
CA PRO A 413 29.80 -13.06 -35.36
C PRO A 413 30.69 -11.80 -35.37
N GLU A 414 32.01 -12.01 -35.25
CA GLU A 414 32.99 -10.96 -35.48
C GLU A 414 32.91 -10.48 -36.94
N TYR A 415 32.90 -9.16 -37.13
CA TYR A 415 32.93 -8.57 -38.45
C TYR A 415 34.37 -8.59 -39.00
N GLU A 416 34.68 -9.55 -39.85
CA GLU A 416 35.95 -9.59 -40.59
C GLU A 416 35.87 -8.64 -41.80
N ARG A 417 36.78 -7.65 -41.87
CA ARG A 417 36.94 -6.81 -43.06
C ARG A 417 37.96 -7.46 -43.99
N ARG A 418 37.54 -7.85 -45.20
CA ARG A 418 38.47 -8.25 -46.26
C ARG A 418 39.00 -7.01 -46.97
N VAL A 419 40.31 -6.83 -46.99
CA VAL A 419 41.00 -5.78 -47.73
C VAL A 419 41.75 -6.44 -48.88
N ILE A 420 41.42 -6.07 -50.11
CA ILE A 420 42.17 -6.48 -51.29
C ILE A 420 43.33 -5.50 -51.41
N ASP A 421 44.55 -5.99 -51.30
CA ASP A 421 45.72 -5.14 -51.49
C ASP A 421 45.91 -4.78 -52.98
N ASN A 422 46.81 -3.84 -53.25
CA ASN A 422 47.10 -3.37 -54.61
C ASN A 422 47.71 -4.47 -55.52
N THR A 423 48.01 -5.66 -54.99
CA THR A 423 48.53 -6.82 -55.73
C THR A 423 47.44 -7.87 -56.03
N GLY A 424 46.19 -7.63 -55.59
CA GLY A 424 45.07 -8.55 -55.76
C GLY A 424 45.01 -9.65 -54.69
N ALA A 425 45.89 -9.62 -53.69
CA ALA A 425 45.85 -10.56 -52.58
C ALA A 425 44.81 -10.11 -51.55
N VAL A 426 43.94 -11.05 -51.16
CA VAL A 426 42.93 -10.82 -50.13
C VAL A 426 43.58 -10.97 -48.77
N THR A 427 43.83 -9.85 -48.08
CA THR A 427 44.25 -9.85 -46.68
C THR A 427 43.03 -9.73 -45.78
N VAL A 428 42.90 -10.63 -44.81
CA VAL A 428 41.87 -10.52 -43.77
C VAL A 428 42.48 -9.66 -42.67
N GLU A 429 42.17 -8.37 -42.68
CA GLU A 429 42.52 -7.52 -41.56
C GLU A 429 41.52 -7.81 -40.44
N GLN A 430 42.01 -8.45 -39.38
CA GLN A 430 41.32 -8.55 -38.10
C GLN A 430 41.17 -7.14 -37.56
N VAL A 431 40.09 -6.43 -37.96
CA VAL A 431 39.86 -5.09 -37.47
C VAL A 431 39.72 -5.21 -35.95
N PRO A 432 40.50 -4.48 -35.13
CA PRO A 432 40.41 -4.53 -33.67
C PRO A 432 39.14 -3.81 -33.17
N ILE A 433 38.06 -3.84 -33.95
CA ILE A 433 36.71 -3.50 -33.52
C ILE A 433 36.25 -4.68 -32.66
N ARG A 434 36.77 -4.69 -31.43
CA ARG A 434 36.29 -5.45 -30.27
C ARG A 434 34.91 -4.91 -29.83
N ARG A 435 34.07 -4.50 -30.78
CA ARG A 435 32.73 -3.95 -30.57
C ARG A 435 31.77 -5.07 -30.94
N PRO A 436 31.25 -5.83 -29.96
CA PRO A 436 30.23 -6.82 -30.27
C PRO A 436 29.07 -6.09 -30.93
N PHE A 437 28.75 -6.49 -32.17
CA PHE A 437 27.76 -5.87 -33.03
C PHE A 437 26.40 -5.68 -32.32
N SER A 438 26.07 -6.57 -31.39
CA SER A 438 24.88 -6.51 -30.54
C SER A 438 24.84 -5.36 -29.54
N TYR A 439 25.99 -4.94 -29.01
CA TYR A 439 26.06 -3.91 -27.97
C TYR A 439 25.72 -2.52 -28.49
N PHE A 440 26.03 -2.17 -29.73
CA PHE A 440 25.70 -0.83 -30.26
C PHE A 440 24.40 -0.82 -31.06
N THR A 441 24.03 -1.94 -31.69
CA THR A 441 22.90 -1.99 -32.62
C THR A 441 21.59 -2.41 -31.97
N ILE A 442 21.61 -3.22 -30.90
CA ILE A 442 20.39 -3.83 -30.35
C ILE A 442 20.08 -3.31 -28.94
N VAL A 443 21.05 -3.37 -28.02
CA VAL A 443 20.78 -3.06 -26.60
C VAL A 443 20.48 -1.57 -26.33
N PRO A 444 21.26 -0.58 -26.84
CA PRO A 444 21.01 0.84 -26.62
C PRO A 444 19.67 1.33 -27.17
N PRO A 445 19.21 0.95 -28.38
CA PRO A 445 17.89 1.38 -28.82
C PRO A 445 16.76 0.78 -27.98
N ILE A 446 16.86 -0.49 -27.57
CA ILE A 446 15.86 -1.11 -26.66
C ILE A 446 15.81 -0.33 -25.33
N MET A 447 16.96 -0.07 -24.71
CA MET A 447 17.02 0.68 -23.45
C MET A 447 16.61 2.15 -23.61
N GLY A 448 16.86 2.75 -24.78
CA GLY A 448 16.35 4.06 -25.14
C GLY A 448 14.82 4.09 -25.19
N ILE A 449 14.19 3.06 -25.78
CA ILE A 449 12.73 2.91 -25.78
C ILE A 449 12.20 2.75 -24.35
N VAL A 450 12.83 1.91 -23.52
CA VAL A 450 12.46 1.78 -22.09
C VAL A 450 12.48 3.13 -21.38
N ALA A 451 13.54 3.92 -21.57
CA ALA A 451 13.66 5.25 -20.98
C ALA A 451 12.54 6.18 -21.47
N ILE A 452 12.25 6.20 -22.78
CA ILE A 452 11.18 7.03 -23.37
C ILE A 452 9.81 6.64 -22.80
N LEU A 453 9.46 5.34 -22.78
CA LEU A 453 8.19 4.87 -22.24
C LEU A 453 8.04 5.23 -20.76
N THR A 454 9.12 5.10 -19.98
CA THR A 454 9.12 5.44 -18.55
C THR A 454 8.89 6.95 -18.33
N TRP A 455 9.50 7.82 -19.17
CA TRP A 455 9.25 9.25 -19.13
C TRP A 455 7.82 9.62 -19.50
N ILE A 456 7.28 9.03 -20.57
CA ILE A 456 5.87 9.24 -20.96
C ILE A 456 4.95 8.82 -19.80
N ALA A 457 5.18 7.63 -19.23
CA ALA A 457 4.41 7.15 -18.09
C ALA A 457 4.50 8.10 -16.88
N PHE A 458 5.69 8.63 -16.59
CA PHE A 458 5.88 9.60 -15.52
C PHE A 458 5.10 10.90 -15.75
N PHE A 459 5.14 11.46 -16.96
CA PHE A 459 4.34 12.63 -17.28
C PHE A 459 2.84 12.35 -17.23
N CYS A 460 2.38 11.18 -17.68
CA CYS A 460 0.99 10.75 -17.52
C CYS A 460 0.56 10.87 -16.05
N ILE A 461 1.26 10.24 -15.11
CA ILE A 461 0.85 10.29 -13.71
C ILE A 461 1.00 11.69 -13.08
N LEU A 462 1.96 12.51 -13.52
CA LEU A 462 2.07 13.89 -13.05
C LEU A 462 0.91 14.77 -13.52
N PHE A 463 0.49 14.64 -14.77
CA PHE A 463 -0.68 15.36 -15.29
C PHE A 463 -1.95 14.93 -14.55
N GLU A 464 -2.10 13.63 -14.29
CA GLU A 464 -3.21 13.11 -13.50
C GLU A 464 -3.23 13.70 -12.08
N LEU A 465 -2.05 13.87 -11.49
CA LEU A 465 -1.87 14.44 -10.16
C LEU A 465 -1.83 15.98 -10.13
N ASN A 466 -2.10 16.66 -11.25
CA ASN A 466 -1.97 18.11 -11.37
C ASN A 466 -0.63 18.65 -10.82
N TRP A 467 0.46 17.93 -11.10
CA TRP A 467 1.82 18.27 -10.66
C TRP A 467 2.02 18.27 -9.13
N GLN A 468 1.15 17.58 -8.39
CA GLN A 468 1.26 17.44 -6.93
C GLN A 468 1.90 16.11 -6.54
N TRP A 469 2.57 16.10 -5.38
CA TRP A 469 3.16 14.89 -4.81
C TRP A 469 2.12 14.06 -4.06
N THR A 470 2.32 12.74 -4.07
CA THR A 470 1.52 11.80 -3.28
C THR A 470 1.96 11.83 -1.82
N HIS A 471 0.99 11.77 -0.91
CA HIS A 471 1.20 11.73 0.54
C HIS A 471 0.65 10.41 1.10
N GLY A 472 1.21 9.91 2.21
CA GLY A 472 0.90 8.58 2.77
C GLY A 472 2.05 7.58 2.62
N THR A 473 2.30 6.76 3.64
CA THR A 473 3.52 5.93 3.76
C THR A 473 3.72 5.01 2.55
N HIS A 474 2.70 4.25 2.15
CA HIS A 474 2.79 3.28 1.05
C HIS A 474 2.99 3.94 -0.33
N HIS A 475 2.19 4.94 -0.68
CA HIS A 475 2.26 5.62 -1.98
C HIS A 475 3.51 6.49 -2.13
N MET A 476 4.00 7.05 -1.03
CA MET A 476 5.24 7.82 -1.01
C MET A 476 6.43 6.93 -1.37
N TRP A 477 6.51 5.70 -0.84
CA TRP A 477 7.59 4.76 -1.18
C TRP A 477 7.56 4.35 -2.65
N HIS A 478 6.38 4.09 -3.23
CA HIS A 478 6.24 3.82 -4.66
C HIS A 478 6.82 4.98 -5.50
N SER A 479 6.45 6.23 -5.18
CA SER A 479 6.89 7.41 -5.93
C SER A 479 8.39 7.69 -5.76
N ILE A 480 8.94 7.61 -4.54
CA ILE A 480 10.38 7.82 -4.29
C ILE A 480 11.21 6.79 -5.04
N LEU A 481 10.88 5.50 -4.88
CA LEU A 481 11.58 4.41 -5.56
C LEU A 481 11.41 4.51 -7.09
N GLY A 482 10.22 4.89 -7.57
CA GLY A 482 9.95 5.11 -8.98
C GLY A 482 10.78 6.26 -9.59
N VAL A 483 10.98 7.36 -8.87
CA VAL A 483 11.86 8.46 -9.32
C VAL A 483 13.33 8.02 -9.37
N ILE A 484 13.79 7.22 -8.41
CA ILE A 484 15.15 6.65 -8.44
C ILE A 484 15.32 5.77 -9.69
N VAL A 485 14.34 4.91 -9.97
CA VAL A 485 14.31 4.06 -11.17
C VAL A 485 14.29 4.90 -12.45
N LEU A 486 13.49 5.97 -12.51
CA LEU A 486 13.42 6.89 -13.65
C LEU A 486 14.78 7.55 -13.94
N VAL A 487 15.45 8.08 -12.91
CA VAL A 487 16.79 8.70 -13.06
C VAL A 487 17.80 7.67 -13.56
N CYS A 488 17.79 6.46 -12.99
CA CYS A 488 18.69 5.40 -13.40
C CYS A 488 18.40 4.93 -14.84
N ALA A 489 17.13 4.83 -15.24
CA ALA A 489 16.70 4.48 -16.60
C ALA A 489 17.14 5.52 -17.64
N PHE A 490 17.18 6.80 -17.27
CA PHE A 490 17.69 7.87 -18.14
C PHE A 490 19.22 7.86 -18.26
N LEU A 491 19.94 7.66 -17.16
CA LEU A 491 21.40 7.66 -17.15
C LEU A 491 22.00 6.41 -17.80
N ALA A 492 21.38 5.24 -17.64
CA ALA A 492 21.86 3.97 -18.17
C ALA A 492 22.19 3.97 -19.67
N PRO A 493 21.30 4.40 -20.60
CA PRO A 493 21.60 4.42 -22.03
C PRO A 493 22.67 5.45 -22.40
N ILE A 494 22.70 6.62 -21.75
CA ILE A 494 23.73 7.66 -22.00
C ILE A 494 25.12 7.11 -21.64
N ILE A 495 25.26 6.55 -20.44
CA ILE A 495 26.52 5.93 -19.99
C ILE A 495 26.88 4.74 -20.88
N GLY A 496 25.88 3.97 -21.35
CA GLY A 496 26.08 2.88 -22.29
C GLY A 496 26.68 3.33 -23.62
N VAL A 497 26.18 4.42 -24.20
CA VAL A 497 26.71 4.97 -25.47
C VAL A 497 28.12 5.53 -25.28
N LEU A 498 28.41 6.17 -24.14
CA LEU A 498 29.71 6.75 -23.80
C LEU A 498 30.79 5.71 -23.38
N ARG A 499 30.68 4.48 -23.88
CA ARG A 499 31.60 3.38 -23.54
C ARG A 499 33.06 3.69 -23.96
N PRO A 500 34.02 3.73 -23.02
CA PRO A 500 35.43 3.97 -23.32
C PRO A 500 36.09 2.82 -24.10
N ALA A 501 37.26 3.08 -24.69
CA ALA A 501 38.06 2.06 -25.34
C ALA A 501 38.48 0.94 -24.36
N PHE A 502 38.45 -0.32 -24.84
CA PHE A 502 38.81 -1.49 -24.05
C PHE A 502 40.28 -1.42 -23.56
N ARG A 503 40.58 -1.97 -22.37
CA ARG A 503 41.90 -1.92 -21.67
C ARG A 503 42.37 -0.56 -21.13
N THR A 504 41.51 0.46 -21.08
CA THR A 504 41.84 1.73 -20.39
C THR A 504 41.42 1.69 -18.90
N LYS A 505 42.04 2.50 -18.04
CA LYS A 505 41.56 2.68 -16.63
C LYS A 505 40.13 3.22 -16.59
N ALA A 506 39.76 4.08 -17.54
CA ALA A 506 38.42 4.61 -17.71
C ALA A 506 37.38 3.50 -17.98
N TYR A 507 37.74 2.44 -18.73
CA TYR A 507 36.86 1.30 -18.97
C TYR A 507 36.52 0.56 -17.67
N CYS A 508 37.48 0.42 -16.75
CA CYS A 508 37.24 -0.23 -15.46
C CYS A 508 36.21 0.55 -14.62
N VAL A 509 36.37 1.88 -14.55
CA VAL A 509 35.45 2.77 -13.84
C VAL A 509 34.07 2.75 -14.48
N TRP A 510 34.01 2.94 -15.81
CA TRP A 510 32.77 2.88 -16.59
C TRP A 510 32.01 1.58 -16.35
N TYR A 511 32.72 0.45 -16.37
CA TYR A 511 32.11 -0.86 -16.20
C TYR A 511 31.39 -1.00 -14.85
N TRP A 512 32.03 -0.58 -13.76
CA TRP A 512 31.43 -0.67 -12.43
C TRP A 512 30.24 0.27 -12.27
N ILE A 513 30.37 1.51 -12.75
CA ILE A 513 29.28 2.50 -12.70
C ILE A 513 28.08 2.04 -13.53
N HIS A 514 28.31 1.63 -14.77
CA HIS A 514 27.25 1.17 -15.67
C HIS A 514 26.58 -0.10 -15.13
N TRP A 515 27.36 -1.06 -14.62
CA TRP A 515 26.82 -2.26 -13.98
C TRP A 515 25.97 -1.92 -12.75
N LEU A 516 26.43 -1.01 -11.90
CA LEU A 516 25.71 -0.60 -10.69
C LEU A 516 24.38 0.06 -11.04
N ILE A 517 24.38 1.05 -11.92
CA ILE A 517 23.18 1.80 -12.31
C ILE A 517 22.13 0.88 -12.94
N VAL A 518 22.55 0.03 -13.89
CA VAL A 518 21.63 -0.89 -14.57
C VAL A 518 21.07 -1.95 -13.60
N SER A 519 21.90 -2.49 -12.71
CA SER A 519 21.46 -3.50 -11.75
C SER A 519 20.52 -2.90 -10.70
N LEU A 520 20.82 -1.70 -10.21
CA LEU A 520 19.99 -0.96 -9.27
C LEU A 520 18.61 -0.67 -9.88
N ALA A 521 18.56 -0.17 -11.12
CA ALA A 521 17.32 0.11 -11.82
C ALA A 521 16.43 -1.14 -11.93
N HIS A 522 17.00 -2.27 -12.38
CA HIS A 522 16.24 -3.50 -12.57
C HIS A 522 15.75 -4.12 -11.25
N CYS A 523 16.56 -4.06 -10.19
CA CYS A 523 16.18 -4.60 -8.88
C CYS A 523 15.10 -3.77 -8.20
N LEU A 524 15.11 -2.44 -8.36
CA LEU A 524 14.12 -1.54 -7.76
C LEU A 524 12.82 -1.48 -8.57
N ALA A 525 12.87 -1.67 -9.89
CA ALA A 525 11.69 -1.59 -10.74
C ALA A 525 10.61 -2.61 -10.37
N ILE A 526 10.98 -3.84 -9.99
CA ILE A 526 10.02 -4.89 -9.65
C ILE A 526 9.22 -4.56 -8.38
N PRO A 527 9.85 -4.26 -7.22
CA PRO A 527 9.12 -3.78 -6.03
C PRO A 527 8.27 -2.54 -6.31
N VAL A 528 8.76 -1.60 -7.11
CA VAL A 528 7.99 -0.40 -7.49
C VAL A 528 6.69 -0.77 -8.20
N ILE A 529 6.73 -1.74 -9.12
CA ILE A 529 5.53 -2.23 -9.81
C ILE A 529 4.56 -2.87 -8.81
N PHE A 530 5.04 -3.73 -7.90
CA PHE A 530 4.18 -4.34 -6.86
C PHE A 530 3.49 -3.28 -5.98
N LEU A 531 4.23 -2.28 -5.49
CA LEU A 531 3.65 -1.17 -4.72
C LEU A 531 2.63 -0.35 -5.53
N GLY A 532 2.80 -0.29 -6.85
CA GLY A 532 1.89 0.41 -7.76
C GLY A 532 0.60 -0.37 -8.04
N MET A 533 0.63 -1.70 -7.99
CA MET A 533 -0.54 -2.56 -8.22
C MET A 533 -1.56 -2.49 -7.07
N ASP A 534 -1.10 -2.27 -5.84
CA ASP A 534 -1.91 -2.12 -4.62
C ASP A 534 -2.37 -0.66 -4.40
N ASN A 535 -2.49 0.13 -5.48
CA ASN A 535 -2.98 1.50 -5.42
C ASN A 535 -4.48 1.53 -5.68
N ARG A 536 -5.28 2.18 -4.82
CA ARG A 536 -6.74 2.31 -4.95
C ARG A 536 -7.24 2.84 -6.30
N ARG A 537 -6.39 3.53 -7.08
CA ARG A 537 -6.74 4.03 -8.43
C ARG A 537 -6.72 2.97 -9.52
N LEU A 538 -6.01 1.86 -9.28
CA LEU A 538 -5.90 0.72 -10.19
C LEU A 538 -6.49 -0.55 -9.57
N ASP A 539 -6.45 -0.66 -8.24
CA ASP A 539 -6.89 -1.74 -7.34
C ASP A 539 -7.05 -3.09 -8.07
N LEU A 540 -5.93 -3.55 -8.62
CA LEU A 540 -5.94 -4.76 -9.44
C LEU A 540 -6.15 -5.96 -8.54
N TRP A 541 -6.91 -6.93 -9.03
CA TRP A 541 -7.18 -8.15 -8.26
C TRP A 541 -5.88 -8.83 -7.80
N THR A 542 -5.93 -9.43 -6.62
CA THR A 542 -4.79 -10.10 -5.98
C THR A 542 -4.12 -11.16 -6.86
N TRP A 543 -4.84 -11.81 -7.78
CA TRP A 543 -4.27 -12.78 -8.72
C TRP A 543 -3.28 -12.15 -9.71
N CYS A 544 -3.43 -10.86 -10.06
CA CYS A 544 -2.46 -10.17 -10.93
C CYS A 544 -1.09 -10.11 -10.25
N SER A 545 -1.05 -9.84 -8.94
CA SER A 545 0.19 -9.83 -8.15
C SER A 545 0.81 -11.23 -8.07
N TRP A 546 0.00 -12.27 -7.89
CA TRP A 546 0.47 -13.66 -7.92
C TRP A 546 1.00 -14.07 -9.31
N LEU A 547 0.36 -13.62 -10.39
CA LEU A 547 0.85 -13.84 -11.76
C LEU A 547 2.21 -13.17 -11.98
N LEU A 548 2.37 -11.92 -11.56
CA LEU A 548 3.65 -11.20 -11.65
C LEU A 548 4.73 -11.86 -10.79
N PHE A 549 4.38 -12.34 -9.59
CA PHE A 549 5.28 -13.08 -8.72
C PHE A 549 5.75 -14.39 -9.36
N GLY A 550 4.84 -15.16 -9.96
CA GLY A 550 5.18 -16.36 -10.73
C GLY A 550 6.12 -16.05 -11.91
N TRP A 551 5.88 -14.94 -12.62
CA TRP A 551 6.80 -14.48 -13.66
C TRP A 551 8.18 -14.09 -13.12
N CYS A 552 8.27 -13.49 -11.92
CA CYS A 552 9.55 -13.17 -11.29
C CYS A 552 10.37 -14.45 -11.01
N ILE A 553 9.73 -15.52 -10.54
CA ILE A 553 10.38 -16.83 -10.34
C ILE A 553 10.87 -17.39 -11.68
N PHE A 554 10.03 -17.36 -12.71
CA PHE A 554 10.40 -17.81 -14.05
C PHE A 554 11.60 -17.02 -14.60
N HIS A 555 11.57 -15.69 -14.50
CA HIS A 555 12.65 -14.80 -14.91
C HIS A 555 13.96 -15.14 -14.20
N PHE A 556 13.90 -15.38 -12.89
CA PHE A 556 15.06 -15.79 -12.09
C PHE A 556 15.63 -17.13 -12.55
N ILE A 557 14.80 -18.15 -12.78
CA ILE A 557 15.23 -19.48 -13.25
C ILE A 557 15.96 -19.37 -14.59
N VAL A 558 15.41 -18.60 -15.54
CA VAL A 558 16.05 -18.42 -16.86
C VAL A 558 17.40 -17.70 -16.76
N GLN A 559 17.50 -16.65 -15.93
CA GLN A 559 18.78 -15.99 -15.67
C GLN A 559 19.80 -16.95 -15.05
N LEU A 560 19.37 -17.77 -14.08
CA LEU A 560 20.23 -18.77 -13.44
C LEU A 560 20.76 -19.78 -14.45
N ILE A 561 19.93 -20.26 -15.39
CA ILE A 561 20.36 -21.17 -16.46
C ILE A 561 21.46 -20.52 -17.32
N PHE A 562 21.27 -19.26 -17.73
CA PHE A 562 22.29 -18.55 -18.52
C PHE A 562 23.58 -18.30 -17.75
N GLU A 563 23.49 -17.97 -16.46
CA GLU A 563 24.64 -17.72 -15.59
C GLU A 563 25.44 -19.02 -15.36
N ILE A 564 24.77 -20.14 -15.09
CA ILE A 564 25.41 -21.46 -14.96
C ILE A 564 26.15 -21.82 -16.23
N HIS A 565 25.52 -21.66 -17.40
CA HIS A 565 26.18 -21.93 -18.67
C HIS A 565 27.41 -21.03 -18.89
N ALA A 566 27.30 -19.73 -18.59
CA ALA A 566 28.43 -18.80 -18.69
C ALA A 566 29.60 -19.23 -17.79
N CYS A 567 29.33 -19.65 -16.55
CA CYS A 567 30.32 -20.19 -15.63
C CYS A 567 30.99 -21.46 -16.17
N CYS A 568 30.19 -22.43 -16.60
CA CYS A 568 30.69 -23.71 -17.13
C CYS A 568 31.57 -23.50 -18.37
N TYR A 569 31.18 -22.57 -19.26
CA TYR A 569 31.95 -22.27 -20.46
C TYR A 569 33.30 -21.62 -20.12
N VAL A 570 33.32 -20.57 -19.29
CA VAL A 570 34.56 -19.88 -18.89
C VAL A 570 35.53 -20.82 -18.17
N ARG A 571 35.02 -21.72 -17.34
CA ARG A 571 35.83 -22.74 -16.66
C ARG A 571 36.51 -23.69 -17.66
N ARG A 572 35.75 -24.19 -18.64
CA ARG A 572 36.25 -25.13 -19.64
C ARG A 572 37.33 -24.50 -20.54
N GLU A 573 37.15 -23.24 -20.93
CA GLU A 573 38.16 -22.48 -21.68
C GLU A 573 39.47 -22.34 -20.88
N TYR A 574 39.39 -22.08 -19.57
CA TYR A 574 40.56 -21.95 -18.70
C TYR A 574 41.31 -23.28 -18.52
N GLU A 575 40.58 -24.38 -18.32
CA GLU A 575 41.14 -25.74 -18.20
C GLU A 575 41.90 -26.16 -19.48
N HIS A 576 41.41 -25.80 -20.68
CA HIS A 576 42.09 -26.07 -21.95
C HIS A 576 43.39 -25.27 -22.13
N VAL A 577 43.44 -24.01 -21.65
CA VAL A 577 44.65 -23.16 -21.73
C VAL A 577 45.70 -23.62 -20.72
N GLU A 578 45.29 -24.04 -19.53
CA GLU A 578 46.19 -24.48 -18.46
C GLU A 578 46.84 -25.85 -18.74
N GLN A 579 46.15 -26.75 -19.45
CA GLN A 579 46.68 -28.06 -19.82
C GLN A 579 47.64 -28.05 -21.03
N GLY A 580 47.88 -26.90 -21.67
CA GLY A 580 48.86 -26.78 -22.74
C GLY A 580 48.62 -27.74 -23.91
N ASP A 581 47.37 -27.86 -24.36
CA ASP A 581 46.97 -28.86 -25.35
C ASP A 581 47.65 -28.59 -26.73
N PRO A 582 48.54 -29.49 -27.23
CA PRO A 582 49.27 -29.34 -28.50
C PRO A 582 48.37 -29.22 -29.75
N TYR A 583 47.07 -29.45 -29.60
CA TYR A 583 46.08 -29.29 -30.65
C TYR A 583 45.87 -27.83 -31.09
N LEU A 584 46.13 -26.83 -30.24
CA LEU A 584 45.91 -25.41 -30.54
C LEU A 584 46.99 -24.81 -31.47
N GLU A 585 48.23 -25.26 -31.35
CA GLU A 585 49.34 -24.78 -32.19
C GLU A 585 49.21 -25.28 -33.65
N LYS A 586 48.65 -26.49 -33.85
CA LYS A 586 48.39 -27.07 -35.17
C LYS A 586 47.18 -26.45 -35.89
N LYS A 587 46.24 -25.86 -35.12
CA LYS A 587 45.00 -25.23 -35.62
C LYS A 587 45.20 -23.81 -36.13
N ALA A 588 46.24 -23.10 -35.65
CA ALA A 588 46.58 -21.76 -36.09
C ALA A 588 46.98 -21.69 -37.58
N GLY A 589 47.45 -22.80 -38.16
CA GLY A 589 47.91 -22.88 -39.56
C GLY A 589 46.88 -23.38 -40.58
N GLN A 590 45.72 -23.90 -40.16
CA GLN A 590 44.72 -24.48 -41.06
C GLN A 590 43.37 -23.75 -40.93
N HIS A 591 43.24 -22.65 -41.67
CA HIS A 591 41.98 -22.12 -42.20
C HIS A 591 40.64 -22.50 -41.50
N LEU A 592 40.03 -21.48 -40.87
CA LEU A 592 38.72 -20.96 -41.31
C LEU A 592 37.50 -21.92 -41.35
N ARG A 593 37.45 -22.97 -40.53
CA ARG A 593 36.20 -23.71 -40.30
C ARG A 593 35.52 -23.14 -39.05
N ARG A 594 34.36 -22.48 -39.22
CA ARG A 594 33.47 -22.04 -38.12
C ARG A 594 33.32 -23.19 -37.11
N GLU A 595 34.01 -23.10 -35.97
CA GLU A 595 33.62 -23.88 -34.80
C GLU A 595 32.28 -23.35 -34.31
N HIS A 596 31.34 -24.26 -34.05
CA HIS A 596 30.05 -23.89 -33.47
C HIS A 596 30.29 -23.18 -32.13
N VAL A 597 29.72 -22.00 -31.97
CA VAL A 597 29.86 -21.24 -30.74
C VAL A 597 29.10 -21.98 -29.63
N PRO A 598 29.66 -22.18 -28.43
CA PRO A 598 28.96 -22.86 -27.35
C PRO A 598 27.63 -22.18 -26.99
N GLY A 599 26.55 -22.91 -27.24
CA GLY A 599 25.17 -22.47 -27.04
C GLY A 599 24.54 -21.66 -28.17
N GLU A 600 25.13 -21.69 -29.37
CA GLU A 600 24.61 -21.04 -30.59
C GLU A 600 23.17 -21.46 -30.93
N THR A 601 22.78 -22.70 -30.65
CA THR A 601 21.44 -23.23 -30.99
C THR A 601 20.42 -23.11 -29.86
N TRP A 602 20.78 -23.48 -28.63
CA TRP A 602 19.81 -23.54 -27.52
C TRP A 602 19.59 -22.19 -26.83
N LYS A 603 20.58 -21.27 -26.81
CA LYS A 603 20.40 -19.96 -26.17
C LYS A 603 19.35 -19.11 -26.89
N PRO A 604 19.35 -18.96 -28.23
CA PRO A 604 18.30 -18.23 -28.93
C PRO A 604 16.93 -18.89 -28.78
N ALA A 605 16.86 -20.22 -28.74
CA ALA A 605 15.61 -20.95 -28.50
C ALA A 605 15.05 -20.65 -27.10
N LEU A 606 15.88 -20.69 -26.06
CA LEU A 606 15.47 -20.35 -24.70
C LEU A 606 15.06 -18.88 -24.56
N LEU A 607 15.77 -17.95 -25.21
CA LEU A 607 15.36 -16.54 -25.29
C LEU A 607 14.00 -16.41 -25.98
N GLY A 608 13.77 -17.14 -27.08
CA GLY A 608 12.46 -17.16 -27.76
C GLY A 608 11.33 -17.62 -26.85
N ILE A 609 11.53 -18.72 -26.11
CA ILE A 609 10.57 -19.21 -25.11
C ILE A 609 10.33 -18.17 -24.02
N TYR A 610 11.40 -17.58 -23.49
CA TYR A 610 11.31 -16.54 -22.46
C TYR A 610 10.50 -15.33 -22.92
N LEU A 611 10.76 -14.85 -24.15
CA LEU A 611 10.03 -13.72 -24.72
C LEU A 611 8.57 -14.06 -24.95
N PHE A 612 8.27 -15.27 -25.42
CA PHE A 612 6.90 -15.74 -25.62
C PHE A 612 6.10 -15.80 -24.32
N VAL A 613 6.66 -16.43 -23.28
CA VAL A 613 6.02 -16.51 -21.95
C VAL A 613 5.83 -15.12 -21.35
N THR A 614 6.87 -14.27 -21.43
CA THR A 614 6.80 -12.89 -20.91
C THR A 614 5.75 -12.06 -21.66
N LEU A 615 5.64 -12.23 -22.98
CA LEU A 615 4.61 -11.55 -23.78
C LEU A 615 3.20 -11.98 -23.37
N ILE A 616 2.97 -13.27 -23.12
CA ILE A 616 1.67 -13.76 -22.63
C ILE A 616 1.32 -13.10 -21.29
N VAL A 617 2.25 -13.11 -20.33
CA VAL A 617 2.04 -12.49 -19.01
C VAL A 617 1.72 -11.00 -19.16
N VAL A 618 2.49 -10.28 -19.98
CA VAL A 618 2.29 -8.85 -20.24
C VAL A 618 0.93 -8.59 -20.88
N ILE A 619 0.52 -9.39 -21.87
CA ILE A 619 -0.81 -9.27 -22.48
C ILE A 619 -1.90 -9.50 -21.44
N ILE A 620 -1.81 -10.55 -20.61
CA ILE A 620 -2.81 -10.83 -19.57
C ILE A 620 -2.90 -9.67 -18.58
N LEU A 621 -1.77 -9.13 -18.12
CA LEU A 621 -1.75 -7.98 -17.20
C LEU A 621 -2.33 -6.72 -17.84
N ILE A 622 -2.01 -6.44 -19.12
CA ILE A 622 -2.57 -5.29 -19.85
C ILE A 622 -4.08 -5.46 -20.03
N LEU A 623 -4.55 -6.64 -20.42
CA LEU A 623 -5.97 -6.93 -20.54
C LEU A 623 -6.66 -6.77 -19.19
N ALA A 624 -6.04 -7.24 -18.09
CA ALA A 624 -6.56 -7.01 -16.75
C ALA A 624 -6.70 -5.52 -16.44
N ILE A 625 -5.70 -4.68 -16.75
CA ILE A 625 -5.76 -3.22 -16.51
C ILE A 625 -6.81 -2.52 -17.40
N ILE A 626 -6.95 -2.95 -18.66
CA ILE A 626 -7.90 -2.35 -19.60
C ILE A 626 -9.33 -2.73 -19.24
N PHE A 627 -9.58 -4.03 -19.04
CA PHE A 627 -10.90 -4.58 -18.72
C PHE A 627 -11.26 -4.45 -17.25
N TYR A 628 -10.37 -3.94 -16.41
CA TYR A 628 -10.72 -3.40 -15.11
C TYR A 628 -11.65 -2.19 -15.30
N GLN A 629 -12.92 -2.48 -15.50
CA GLN A 629 -14.02 -1.64 -15.10
C GLN A 629 -14.29 -2.06 -13.67
N GLY A 630 -14.28 -1.12 -12.72
CA GLY A 630 -14.68 -1.43 -11.37
C GLY A 630 -16.12 -1.95 -11.39
N TYR A 631 -16.30 -3.27 -11.50
CA TYR A 631 -17.53 -4.06 -11.32
C TYR A 631 -18.08 -4.12 -9.92
#